data_AF-A0A5V6VUT3-F1
#
_entry.id   AF-A0A5V6VUT3-F1
#
_cell.length_a   1.000
_cell.length_b   1.000
_cell.length_c   1.000
_cell.angle_alpha   90.00
_cell.angle_beta   90.00
_cell.angle_gamma   90.00
#
_symmetry.space_group_name_H-M   'P 1'
#
loop_
_entity.id
_entity.type
_entity.pdbx_description
1 polymer ?
#
loop_
_entity_poly.entity_id
_entity_poly.type
_entity_poly.pdbx_seq_one_letter_code
_entity_poly.pdbx_strand_id
1 'polypeptide(L)'
;MSNLKQQAESGLSTIEDAVIEFVKQHPEGVSNKQIAVELGLESDIEGKHTNYLSWSILGNLQNRKLISKQGKGRFARYIAPN
;
A
#
# COMPACT_ATOMS: atom_id res chain seq x y z
N MET A 1 -4.90 26.12 2.87
CA MET A 1 -4.25 24.91 3.43
C MET A 1 -2.87 25.31 3.91
N SER A 2 -2.37 24.78 5.03
CA SER A 2 -1.00 25.08 5.48
C SER A 2 0.02 24.38 4.57
N ASN A 3 1.21 24.98 4.41
CA ASN A 3 2.31 24.41 3.62
C ASN A 3 2.65 22.97 4.07
N LEU A 4 2.63 22.73 5.39
CA LEU A 4 2.90 21.40 5.97
C LEU A 4 1.87 20.34 5.56
N LYS A 5 0.59 20.72 5.46
CA LYS A 5 -0.46 19.79 5.02
C LYS A 5 -0.25 19.37 3.57
N GLN A 6 0.04 20.33 2.69
CA GLN A 6 0.32 20.04 1.27
C GLN A 6 1.57 19.16 1.12
N GLN A 7 2.61 19.42 1.91
CA GLN A 7 3.81 18.58 1.92
C GLN A 7 3.50 17.14 2.32
N ALA A 8 2.70 16.92 3.36
CA ALA A 8 2.27 15.59 3.78
C ALA A 8 1.42 14.88 2.70
N GLU A 9 0.48 15.59 2.08
CA GLU A 9 -0.36 15.05 1.00
C GLU A 9 0.47 14.68 -0.23
N SER A 10 1.48 15.49 -0.60
CA SER A 10 2.39 15.19 -1.71
C SER A 10 3.25 13.97 -1.43
N GLY A 11 3.77 13.82 -0.21
CA GLY A 11 4.53 12.65 0.20
C GLY A 11 3.67 11.38 0.16
N LEU A 12 2.44 11.45 0.67
CA LEU A 12 1.49 10.35 0.63
C LEU A 12 1.15 9.94 -0.81
N SER A 13 0.89 10.91 -1.71
CA SER A 13 0.62 10.62 -3.12
C SER A 13 1.79 9.88 -3.77
N THR A 14 3.02 10.28 -3.49
CA THR A 14 4.22 9.63 -4.03
C THR A 14 4.31 8.17 -3.60
N ILE A 15 4.00 7.88 -2.33
CA ILE A 15 3.98 6.51 -1.81
C ILE A 15 2.85 5.69 -2.45
N GLU A 16 1.65 6.28 -2.56
CA GLU A 16 0.49 5.65 -3.20
C GLU A 16 0.78 5.28 -4.66
N ASP A 17 1.42 6.17 -5.42
CA ASP A 17 1.79 5.93 -6.81
C ASP A 17 2.79 4.78 -6.94
N ALA A 18 3.80 4.73 -6.06
CA ALA A 18 4.76 3.62 -6.01
C ALA A 18 4.07 2.27 -5.72
N VAL A 19 3.10 2.24 -4.81
CA VAL A 19 2.32 1.02 -4.51
C VAL A 19 1.48 0.59 -5.70
N ILE A 20 0.80 1.52 -6.39
CA ILE A 20 0.01 1.21 -7.59
C ILE A 20 0.90 0.62 -8.68
N GLU A 21 2.05 1.24 -8.94
CA GLU A 21 2.98 0.79 -9.96
C GLU A 21 3.56 -0.59 -9.63
N PHE A 22 3.96 -0.81 -8.38
CA PHE A 22 4.39 -2.12 -7.90
C PHE A 22 3.32 -3.19 -8.11
N VAL A 23 2.06 -2.90 -7.77
CA VAL A 23 0.94 -3.83 -7.98
C VAL A 23 0.70 -4.13 -9.46
N LYS A 24 0.83 -3.13 -10.36
CA LYS A 24 0.69 -3.34 -11.82
C LYS A 24 1.76 -4.24 -12.41
N GLN A 25 2.97 -4.22 -11.84
CA GLN A 25 4.07 -5.09 -12.28
C GLN A 25 3.90 -6.56 -11.86
N HIS A 26 2.87 -6.88 -11.06
CA HIS A 26 2.61 -8.23 -10.55
C HIS A 26 1.15 -8.66 -10.85
N PRO A 27 0.84 -9.10 -12.08
CA PRO A 27 -0.52 -9.48 -12.49
C PRO A 27 -1.15 -10.60 -11.64
N GLU A 28 -0.34 -11.47 -11.05
CA GLU A 28 -0.75 -12.56 -10.16
C GLU A 28 -1.14 -12.09 -8.74
N GLY A 29 -0.79 -10.85 -8.41
CA GLY A 29 -1.14 -10.19 -7.17
C GLY A 29 -0.15 -10.38 -6.02
N VAL A 30 0.00 -9.31 -5.25
CA VAL A 30 1.01 -9.22 -4.17
C VAL A 30 0.36 -9.18 -2.80
N SER A 31 1.04 -9.72 -1.79
CA SER A 31 0.56 -9.63 -0.41
C SER A 31 0.90 -8.27 0.21
N ASN A 32 0.17 -7.85 1.25
CA ASN A 32 0.54 -6.65 2.03
C ASN A 32 1.97 -6.73 2.56
N LYS A 33 2.43 -7.91 2.98
CA LYS A 33 3.80 -8.10 3.46
C LYS A 33 4.83 -7.83 2.38
N GLN A 34 4.60 -8.37 1.18
CA GLN A 34 5.49 -8.16 0.04
C GLN A 34 5.58 -6.68 -0.33
N ILE A 35 4.44 -5.98 -0.42
CA ILE A 35 4.42 -4.53 -0.66
C ILE A 35 5.21 -3.77 0.41
N ALA A 36 5.01 -4.10 1.69
CA ALA A 36 5.70 -3.43 2.78
C ALA A 36 7.23 -3.60 2.73
N VAL A 37 7.70 -4.83 2.51
CA VAL A 37 9.12 -5.16 2.44
C VAL A 37 9.79 -4.52 1.22
N GLU A 38 9.24 -4.75 0.03
CA GLU A 38 9.87 -4.36 -1.24
C GLU A 38 9.89 -2.84 -1.45
N LEU A 39 8.93 -2.12 -0.88
CA LEU A 39 8.87 -0.65 -0.95
C LEU A 39 9.41 0.04 0.30
N GLY A 40 9.95 -0.70 1.28
CA GLY A 40 10.50 -0.12 2.50
C GLY A 40 9.47 0.61 3.37
N LEU A 41 8.23 0.11 3.43
CA LEU A 41 7.12 0.69 4.21
C LEU A 41 6.92 -0.02 5.56
N GLU A 42 7.84 -0.90 5.94
CA GLU A 42 7.86 -1.50 7.27
C GLU A 42 8.31 -0.48 8.32
N SER A 43 7.73 -0.57 9.51
CA SER A 43 8.15 0.21 10.67
C SER A 43 9.18 -0.54 11.50
N ASP A 44 10.13 0.19 12.08
CA ASP A 44 11.15 -0.36 13.00
C ASP A 44 10.64 -0.57 14.43
N ILE A 45 9.32 -0.56 14.66
CA ILE A 45 8.76 -0.79 16.00
C ILE A 45 9.01 -2.22 16.44
N GLU A 46 9.27 -2.42 17.73
CA GLU A 46 9.40 -3.76 18.30
C GLU A 46 8.08 -4.54 18.17
N GLY A 47 8.16 -5.78 17.71
CA GLY A 47 7.03 -6.70 17.63
C GLY A 47 6.82 -7.34 16.26
N LYS A 48 5.70 -8.06 16.11
CA LYS A 48 5.38 -8.84 14.88
C LYS A 48 4.60 -8.05 13.82
N HIS A 49 4.15 -6.83 14.15
CA HIS A 49 3.27 -6.06 13.29
C HIS A 49 3.99 -4.80 12.79
N THR A 50 4.75 -4.94 11.71
CA THR A 50 5.57 -3.87 11.14
C THR A 50 4.90 -3.16 9.97
N ASN A 51 3.70 -3.59 9.55
CA ASN A 51 3.12 -3.22 8.24
C ASN A 51 1.87 -2.34 8.36
N TYR A 52 1.76 -1.52 9.40
CA TYR A 52 0.56 -0.70 9.64
C TYR A 52 0.38 0.40 8.59
N LEU A 53 1.50 1.00 8.14
CA LEU A 53 1.49 2.03 7.11
C LEU A 53 0.93 1.47 5.79
N SER A 54 1.46 0.34 5.33
CA SER A 54 1.01 -0.30 4.09
C SER A 54 -0.46 -0.74 4.18
N TRP A 55 -0.95 -1.22 5.33
CA TRP A 55 -2.38 -1.52 5.51
C TRP A 55 -3.28 -0.30 5.28
N SER A 56 -2.87 0.86 5.79
CA SER A 56 -3.63 2.11 5.67
C SER A 56 -3.66 2.58 4.21
N ILE A 57 -2.50 2.56 3.55
CA ILE A 57 -2.37 2.93 2.13
C ILE A 57 -3.25 2.01 1.26
N LEU A 58 -3.16 0.69 1.44
CA LEU A 58 -3.94 -0.26 0.66
C LEU A 58 -5.44 -0.07 0.88
N GLY A 59 -5.88 0.19 2.12
CA GLY A 59 -7.26 0.52 2.42
C GLY A 59 -7.75 1.75 1.65
N ASN A 60 -6.96 2.83 1.62
CA ASN A 60 -7.27 4.04 0.87
C ASN A 60 -7.36 3.78 -0.64
N LEU A 61 -6.38 3.10 -1.20
CA LEU A 61 -6.34 2.77 -2.62
C LEU A 61 -7.50 1.86 -3.04
N GLN A 62 -7.85 0.87 -2.21
CA GLN A 62 -9.03 0.03 -2.41
C GLN A 62 -10.32 0.85 -2.40
N ASN A 63 -10.49 1.77 -1.43
CA ASN A 63 -11.66 2.63 -1.33
C ASN A 63 -11.83 3.51 -2.58
N ARG A 64 -10.71 3.97 -3.16
CA ARG A 64 -10.69 4.72 -4.43
C ARG A 64 -10.74 3.83 -5.68
N LYS A 65 -10.82 2.50 -5.53
CA LYS A 65 -10.84 1.52 -6.63
C LYS A 65 -9.59 1.53 -7.52
N LEU A 66 -8.46 1.97 -6.98
CA LEU A 66 -7.19 2.01 -7.72
C LEU A 66 -6.43 0.68 -7.68
N ILE A 67 -6.81 -0.20 -6.77
CA ILE A 67 -6.36 -1.60 -6.67
C ILE A 67 -7.54 -2.46 -6.23
N SER A 68 -7.50 -3.75 -6.52
CA SER A 68 -8.49 -4.73 -6.07
C SER A 68 -7.86 -5.73 -5.10
N LYS A 69 -8.64 -6.19 -4.12
CA LYS A 69 -8.24 -7.23 -3.18
C LYS A 69 -8.96 -8.53 -3.50
N GLN A 70 -8.20 -9.59 -3.72
CA GLN A 70 -8.69 -10.95 -3.89
C GLN A 70 -8.32 -11.79 -2.66
N GLY A 71 -9.17 -12.75 -2.29
CA GLY A 71 -8.93 -13.61 -1.13
C GLY A 71 -9.19 -12.94 0.23
N LYS A 72 -8.88 -13.67 1.32
CA LYS A 72 -9.14 -13.25 2.71
C LYS A 72 -7.97 -13.58 3.64
N GLY A 73 -7.84 -12.81 4.71
CA GLY A 73 -6.81 -13.01 5.74
C GLY A 73 -5.39 -13.00 5.15
N ARG A 74 -4.56 -13.96 5.55
CA ARG A 74 -3.18 -14.12 5.08
C ARG A 74 -3.05 -14.43 3.58
N PHE A 75 -4.12 -14.88 2.93
CA PHE A 75 -4.14 -15.21 1.51
C PHE A 75 -4.61 -14.05 0.64
N ALA A 76 -4.88 -12.88 1.24
CA ALA A 76 -5.27 -11.72 0.47
C ALA A 76 -4.15 -11.27 -0.48
N ARG A 77 -4.51 -11.04 -1.73
CA ARG A 77 -3.66 -10.51 -2.79
C ARG A 77 -4.23 -9.21 -3.32
N TYR A 78 -3.34 -8.28 -3.62
CA TYR A 78 -3.64 -6.98 -4.20
C TYR A 78 -3.21 -6.98 -5.66
N ILE A 79 -4.13 -6.64 -6.54
CA ILE A 79 -3.94 -6.62 -8.00
C ILE A 79 -4.38 -5.27 -8.57
N ALA A 80 -3.90 -4.96 -9.78
CA ALA A 80 -4.42 -3.86 -10.55
C ALA A 80 -5.92 -4.07 -10.82
N PRO A 81 -6.72 -2.99 -10.91
CA PRO A 81 -8.11 -3.11 -11.33
C PRO A 81 -8.19 -3.67 -12.75
N ASN A 82 -9.20 -4.50 -13.00
CA ASN A 82 -9.53 -5.00 -14.34
C ASN A 82 -10.00 -3.87 -15.25
#